data_AF-A0A944RMF7-F1
#
_entry.id   AF-A0A944RMF7-F1
#
_cell.length_a   1.000
_cell.length_b   1.000
_cell.length_c   1.000
_cell.angle_alpha   90.00
_cell.angle_beta   90.00
_cell.angle_gamma   90.00
#
_symmetry.space_group_name_H-M   'P 1'
#
loop_
_entity.id
_entity.type
_entity.pdbx_description
1 polymer ?
#
loop_
_entity_poly.entity_id
_entity_poly.type
_entity_poly.pdbx_seq_one_letter_code
_entity_poly.pdbx_strand_id
1 'polypeptide(L)'
;EPTDRLKHIAFLGITTFKWSFINRKINVPEKEVKVILTSPSGKKWEWGPEDSDNTVTGLAEDFCLVVTQRRNIADTKLVTTGAVAKEWMSIAQAFAGPPEDGPKPGHRVVEYYQRVVEY
;
A
#
# COMPACT_ATOMS: atom_id res chain seq x y z
N GLU A 1 9.52 -16.39 -3.06
CA GLU A 1 8.91 -16.03 -1.77
C GLU A 1 9.33 -14.65 -1.25
N PRO A 2 8.36 -13.80 -0.86
CA PRO A 2 8.59 -12.53 -0.17
C PRO A 2 9.23 -12.72 1.20
N THR A 3 10.08 -11.77 1.61
CA THR A 3 10.69 -11.77 2.95
C THR A 3 10.49 -10.43 3.65
N ASP A 4 10.83 -10.34 4.93
CA ASP A 4 10.73 -9.10 5.72
C ASP A 4 11.55 -7.92 5.15
N ARG A 5 12.41 -8.15 4.14
CA ARG A 5 13.06 -7.09 3.35
C ARG A 5 12.06 -6.16 2.65
N LEU A 6 10.81 -6.60 2.46
CA LEU A 6 9.71 -5.74 2.00
C LEU A 6 9.51 -4.50 2.88
N LYS A 7 9.98 -4.50 4.13
CA LYS A 7 9.89 -3.32 5.00
C LYS A 7 10.52 -2.08 4.37
N HIS A 8 11.58 -2.23 3.57
CA HIS A 8 12.21 -1.12 2.85
C HIS A 8 11.30 -0.54 1.77
N ILE A 9 10.62 -1.39 1.00
CA ILE A 9 9.66 -0.95 -0.03
C ILE A 9 8.41 -0.34 0.61
N ALA A 10 7.89 -0.96 1.68
CA ALA A 10 6.78 -0.41 2.44
C ALA A 10 7.13 0.99 2.98
N PHE A 11 8.33 1.16 3.54
CA PHE A 11 8.81 2.46 4.01
C PHE A 11 8.88 3.50 2.88
N LEU A 12 9.37 3.13 1.69
CA LEU A 12 9.35 4.02 0.52
C LEU A 12 7.93 4.42 0.10
N GLY A 13 6.99 3.48 0.12
CA GLY A 13 5.57 3.78 -0.13
C GLY A 13 5.05 4.84 0.83
N ILE A 14 5.34 4.69 2.13
CA ILE A 14 4.89 5.61 3.17
C ILE A 14 5.51 7.00 3.01
N THR A 15 6.83 7.09 2.79
CA THR A 15 7.51 8.39 2.65
C THR A 15 7.12 9.14 1.37
N THR A 16 6.57 8.43 0.38
CA THR A 16 6.06 9.00 -0.88
C THR A 16 4.55 9.29 -0.87
N PHE A 17 3.89 9.23 0.30
CA PHE A 17 2.48 9.62 0.46
C PHE A 17 2.20 11.00 -0.16
N LYS A 18 2.84 12.06 0.35
CA LYS A 18 2.63 13.43 -0.14
C LYS A 18 3.03 13.57 -1.62
N TRP A 19 4.10 12.89 -2.02
CA TRP A 19 4.58 12.87 -3.40
C TRP A 19 3.52 12.35 -4.37
N SER A 20 2.76 11.32 -4.00
CA SER A 20 1.72 10.73 -4.86
C SER A 20 0.65 11.76 -5.26
N PHE A 21 0.29 12.69 -4.36
CA PHE A 21 -0.63 13.79 -4.64
C PHE A 21 0.03 14.91 -5.45
N ILE A 22 1.24 15.34 -5.04
CA ILE A 22 1.99 16.41 -5.71
C ILE A 22 2.25 16.06 -7.17
N ASN A 23 2.68 14.83 -7.45
CA ASN A 23 3.02 14.38 -8.81
C ASN A 23 1.81 14.44 -9.76
N ARG A 24 0.59 14.29 -9.22
CA ARG A 24 -0.67 14.39 -9.97
C ARG A 24 -1.32 15.78 -9.90
N LYS A 25 -0.66 16.77 -9.29
CA LYS A 25 -1.17 18.13 -9.07
C LYS A 25 -2.50 18.14 -8.29
N ILE A 26 -2.66 17.18 -7.38
CA ILE A 26 -3.78 17.10 -6.44
C ILE A 26 -3.34 17.76 -5.12
N ASN A 27 -4.26 18.44 -4.45
CA ASN A 27 -3.99 19.03 -3.13
C ASN A 27 -3.60 17.92 -2.14
N VAL A 28 -2.49 18.12 -1.43
CA VAL A 28 -2.03 17.17 -0.42
C VAL A 28 -2.98 17.23 0.78
N PRO A 29 -3.59 16.11 1.20
CA PRO A 29 -4.43 16.09 2.39
C PRO A 29 -3.63 16.44 3.66
N GLU A 30 -4.23 17.24 4.54
CA GLU A 30 -3.64 17.56 5.85
C GLU A 30 -3.68 16.38 6.81
N LYS A 31 -4.73 15.55 6.69
CA LYS A 31 -4.89 14.35 7.54
C LYS A 31 -3.89 13.28 7.12
N GLU A 32 -3.16 12.75 8.09
CA GLU A 32 -2.22 11.64 7.90
C GLU A 32 -2.93 10.28 7.88
N VAL A 33 -2.24 9.25 7.43
CA VAL A 33 -2.76 7.88 7.30
C VAL A 33 -2.00 6.94 8.23
N LYS A 34 -2.73 6.17 9.04
CA LYS A 34 -2.17 5.06 9.82
C LYS A 34 -2.02 3.84 8.92
N VAL A 35 -0.81 3.29 8.84
CA VAL A 35 -0.50 2.10 8.05
C VAL A 35 -0.16 0.95 8.99
N ILE A 36 -0.88 -0.18 8.89
CA ILE A 36 -0.67 -1.38 9.72
C ILE A 36 -0.53 -2.60 8.81
N LEU A 37 0.69 -3.13 8.71
CA LEU A 37 1.01 -4.22 7.79
C LEU A 37 1.47 -5.47 8.54
N THR A 38 1.02 -6.64 8.07
CA THR A 38 1.57 -7.93 8.48
C THR A 38 2.70 -8.32 7.53
N SER A 39 3.89 -8.53 8.07
CA SER A 39 5.07 -8.93 7.31
C SER A 39 4.98 -10.38 6.80
N PRO A 40 5.83 -10.79 5.86
CA PRO A 40 5.91 -12.19 5.43
C PRO A 40 6.22 -13.18 6.57
N SER A 41 6.93 -12.74 7.62
CA SER A 41 7.17 -13.53 8.84
C SER A 41 6.04 -13.47 9.87
N GLY A 42 4.96 -12.71 9.61
CA GLY A 42 3.83 -12.53 10.51
C GLY A 42 3.97 -11.39 11.52
N LYS A 43 5.08 -10.63 11.49
CA LYS A 43 5.27 -9.48 12.40
C LYS A 43 4.38 -8.30 11.98
N LYS A 44 3.87 -7.57 12.97
CA LYS A 44 3.13 -6.32 12.73
C LYS A 44 4.11 -5.15 12.53
N TRP A 45 3.88 -4.35 11.50
CA TRP A 45 4.58 -3.09 11.24
C TRP A 45 3.58 -1.94 11.20
N GLU A 46 3.93 -0.83 11.85
CA GLU A 46 3.03 0.30 12.00
C GLU A 46 3.74 1.63 11.72
N TRP A 47 3.04 2.54 11.03
CA TRP A 47 3.49 3.90 10.76
C TRP A 47 2.32 4.87 10.80
N GLY A 48 2.59 6.13 11.14
CA GLY A 48 1.58 7.18 11.24
C GLY A 48 0.87 7.22 12.60
N PRO A 49 0.01 8.24 12.81
CA PRO A 49 -0.63 8.52 14.10
C PRO A 49 -1.68 7.47 14.47
N GLU A 50 -1.72 7.09 15.75
CA GLU A 50 -2.61 6.02 16.25
C GLU A 50 -4.10 6.37 16.17
N ASP A 51 -4.42 7.65 16.21
CA ASP A 51 -5.76 8.24 16.22
C ASP A 51 -6.23 8.69 14.83
N SER A 52 -5.57 8.26 13.74
CA SER A 52 -6.03 8.60 12.39
C SER A 52 -7.34 7.91 12.01
N ASP A 53 -8.32 8.70 11.58
CA ASP A 53 -9.53 8.22 10.89
C ASP A 53 -9.24 7.59 9.52
N ASN A 54 -8.02 7.73 9.00
CA ASN A 54 -7.59 7.19 7.71
C ASN A 54 -6.60 6.05 7.92
N THR A 55 -6.97 4.84 7.53
CA THR A 55 -6.14 3.66 7.77
C THR A 55 -5.94 2.82 6.52
N VAL A 56 -4.75 2.21 6.41
CA VAL A 56 -4.43 1.16 5.43
C VAL A 56 -3.96 -0.05 6.21
N THR A 57 -4.66 -1.18 6.07
CA THR A 57 -4.33 -2.40 6.79
C THR A 57 -4.27 -3.61 5.86
N GLY A 58 -3.38 -4.57 6.14
CA GLY A 58 -3.31 -5.82 5.38
C GLY A 58 -1.90 -6.40 5.27
N LEU A 59 -1.65 -7.18 4.22
CA LEU A 59 -0.34 -7.80 4.00
C LEU A 59 0.68 -6.77 3.48
N ALA A 60 1.92 -6.87 3.97
CA ALA A 60 3.01 -6.01 3.51
C ALA A 60 3.30 -6.20 2.01
N GLU A 61 3.15 -7.42 1.50
CA GLU A 61 3.29 -7.72 0.07
C GLU A 61 2.27 -6.97 -0.78
N ASP A 62 1.00 -7.07 -0.43
CA ASP A 62 -0.08 -6.38 -1.14
C ASP A 62 0.16 -4.86 -1.15
N PHE A 63 0.54 -4.28 0.00
CA PHE A 63 0.90 -2.86 0.09
C PHE A 63 2.04 -2.50 -0.87
N CYS A 64 3.13 -3.28 -0.86
CA CYS A 64 4.26 -3.05 -1.75
C CYS A 64 3.86 -3.15 -3.22
N LEU A 65 3.01 -4.12 -3.58
CA LEU A 65 2.52 -4.30 -4.95
C LEU A 65 1.65 -3.11 -5.41
N VAL A 66 0.85 -2.52 -4.52
CA VAL A 66 0.02 -1.35 -4.83
C VAL A 66 0.87 -0.09 -4.97
N VAL A 67 1.73 0.23 -3.99
CA VAL A 67 2.52 1.48 -4.03
C VAL A 67 3.57 1.50 -5.14
N THR A 68 3.95 0.33 -5.66
CA THR A 68 4.83 0.19 -6.84
C THR A 68 4.05 -0.04 -8.14
N GLN A 69 2.73 0.12 -8.12
CA GLN A 69 1.83 -0.01 -9.27
C GLN A 69 1.94 -1.36 -10.01
N ARG A 70 2.29 -2.42 -9.30
CA ARG A 70 2.32 -3.79 -9.85
C ARG A 70 0.96 -4.46 -9.79
N ARG A 71 0.08 -4.01 -8.89
CA ARG A 71 -1.29 -4.49 -8.70
C ARG A 71 -2.23 -3.31 -8.48
N ASN A 72 -3.48 -3.48 -8.90
CA ASN A 72 -4.54 -2.57 -8.50
C ASN A 72 -4.95 -2.88 -7.06
N ILE A 73 -5.33 -1.89 -6.26
CA ILE A 73 -5.81 -2.13 -4.89
C ILE A 73 -7.03 -3.08 -4.86
N ALA A 74 -7.91 -3.01 -5.85
CA ALA A 74 -9.09 -3.87 -5.96
C ALA A 74 -8.74 -5.36 -6.14
N ASP A 75 -7.51 -5.65 -6.56
CA ASP A 75 -6.99 -7.00 -6.76
C ASP A 75 -6.16 -7.49 -5.56
N THR A 76 -6.25 -6.80 -4.42
CA THR A 76 -5.55 -7.12 -3.18
C THR A 76 -6.51 -7.28 -2.00
N LYS A 77 -6.00 -7.72 -0.85
CA LYS A 77 -6.75 -7.79 0.42
C LYS A 77 -6.47 -6.60 1.33
N LEU A 78 -5.88 -5.51 0.82
CA LEU A 78 -5.72 -4.29 1.60
C LEU A 78 -7.09 -3.69 1.92
N VAL A 79 -7.27 -3.32 3.18
CA VAL A 79 -8.45 -2.60 3.66
C VAL A 79 -8.07 -1.14 3.86
N THR A 80 -8.83 -0.24 3.23
CA THR A 80 -8.66 1.21 3.35
C THR A 80 -9.89 1.84 4.02
N THR A 81 -9.65 2.58 5.11
CA THR A 81 -10.67 3.33 5.84
C THR A 81 -10.37 4.82 5.72
N GLY A 82 -11.41 5.64 5.59
CA GLY A 82 -11.26 7.09 5.40
C GLY A 82 -10.96 7.50 3.96
N ALA A 83 -11.31 8.74 3.61
CA ALA A 83 -11.22 9.24 2.23
C ALA A 83 -9.76 9.37 1.76
N VAL A 84 -8.87 9.82 2.65
CA VAL A 84 -7.45 10.06 2.30
C VAL A 84 -6.72 8.76 2.02
N ALA A 85 -6.96 7.71 2.81
CA ALA A 85 -6.34 6.41 2.57
C ALA A 85 -6.82 5.77 1.26
N LYS A 86 -8.13 5.88 0.97
CA LYS A 86 -8.73 5.38 -0.28
C LYS A 86 -8.16 6.10 -1.49
N GLU A 87 -8.10 7.43 -1.43
CA GLU A 87 -7.55 8.24 -2.51
C GLU A 87 -6.06 7.92 -2.71
N TRP A 88 -5.27 7.93 -1.63
CA TRP A 88 -3.85 7.62 -1.72
C TRP A 88 -3.58 6.26 -2.35
N MET A 89 -4.24 5.20 -1.89
CA MET A 89 -4.03 3.85 -2.46
C MET A 89 -4.50 3.72 -3.91
N SER A 90 -5.35 4.62 -4.40
CA SER A 90 -5.74 4.65 -5.82
C SER A 90 -4.70 5.31 -6.73
N ILE A 91 -3.81 6.15 -6.18
CA ILE A 91 -2.83 6.94 -6.94
C ILE A 91 -1.37 6.71 -6.53
N ALA A 92 -1.11 5.81 -5.58
CA ALA A 92 0.19 5.65 -4.95
C ALA A 92 1.31 5.41 -5.98
N GLN A 93 2.45 6.07 -5.78
CA GLN A 93 3.64 5.89 -6.60
C GLN A 93 4.91 6.06 -5.76
N ALA A 94 5.59 4.95 -5.49
CA ALA A 94 6.81 4.89 -4.68
C ALA A 94 8.11 5.03 -5.50
N PHE A 95 8.03 5.54 -6.73
CA PHE A 95 9.17 5.70 -7.64
C PHE A 95 9.15 7.06 -8.35
N ALA A 96 10.33 7.49 -8.80
CA ALA A 96 10.51 8.74 -9.50
C ALA A 96 9.92 8.71 -10.92
N GLY A 97 9.53 9.88 -11.43
CA GLY A 97 8.99 10.04 -12.78
C GLY A 97 7.65 10.78 -12.79
N PRO A 98 7.11 11.09 -13.99
CA PRO A 98 5.77 11.63 -14.14
C PRO A 98 4.71 10.68 -13.53
N PRO A 99 3.47 11.15 -13.31
CA PRO A 99 2.42 10.30 -12.78
C PRO A 99 2.09 9.17 -13.76
N GLU A 100 2.11 7.93 -13.28
CA GLU A 100 1.64 6.76 -14.02
C GLU A 100 0.33 6.23 -13.44
N ASP A 101 -0.53 5.75 -14.33
CA ASP A 101 -1.70 4.95 -13.96
C ASP A 101 -1.29 3.48 -13.85
N GLY A 102 -1.51 2.92 -12.66
CA GLY A 102 -1.29 1.50 -12.43
C GLY A 102 -2.21 0.60 -13.28
N PRO A 103 -2.06 -0.73 -13.18
CA PRO A 103 -2.93 -1.66 -13.90
C PRO A 103 -4.39 -1.43 -13.54
N LYS A 104 -5.27 -1.58 -14.54
CA LYS A 104 -6.71 -1.61 -14.32
C LYS A 104 -7.09 -2.82 -13.45
N PRO A 105 -8.18 -2.74 -12.66
CA PRO A 105 -8.68 -3.88 -11.90
C PRO A 105 -8.83 -5.14 -12.76
N GLY A 106 -8.45 -6.29 -12.22
CA GLY A 106 -8.53 -7.60 -12.87
C GLY A 106 -7.43 -7.90 -13.89
N HIS A 107 -6.57 -6.94 -14.26
CA HIS A 107 -5.50 -7.19 -15.25
C HIS A 107 -4.32 -7.96 -14.67
N ARG A 108 -4.03 -7.75 -13.38
CA ARG A 108 -2.94 -8.40 -12.66
C ARG A 108 -3.47 -8.72 -11.28
N VAL A 109 -3.93 -9.95 -11.07
CA VAL A 109 -4.52 -10.37 -9.78
C VAL A 109 -3.46 -10.95 -8.84
N VAL A 110 -3.72 -10.90 -7.53
CA VAL A 110 -2.94 -11.64 -6.53
C VAL A 110 -3.58 -13.01 -6.33
N GLU A 111 -2.80 -14.07 -6.51
CA GLU A 111 -3.22 -15.43 -6.22
C GLU A 111 -2.87 -15.77 -4.77
N TYR A 112 -3.89 -15.93 -3.93
CA TYR A 112 -3.72 -16.31 -2.54
C TYR A 112 -3.80 -17.83 -2.41
N TYR A 113 -2.68 -18.52 -2.59
CA TYR A 113 -2.61 -19.93 -2.23
C TYR A 113 -2.68 -20.07 -0.71
N GLN A 114 -3.53 -20.97 -0.21
CA GLN A 114 -3.42 -21.43 1.18
C GLN A 114 -2.03 -22.07 1.30
N ARG A 115 -1.12 -21.42 2.04
CA ARG A 115 0.08 -22.10 2.52
C ARG A 115 -0.41 -23.15 3.52
N VAL A 116 -0.69 -24.34 3.03
CA VAL A 116 -0.88 -25.51 3.88
C VAL A 116 0.46 -25.73 4.55
N VAL A 117 0.53 -25.43 5.84
CA VAL A 117 1.68 -25.81 6.65
C VAL A 117 1.49 -27.29 6.94
N GLU A 118 2.21 -28.15 6.22
CA GLU A 118 2.36 -29.54 6.67
C GLU A 118 3.16 -29.52 7.97
N TYR A 119 2.61 -30.18 8.99
CA TYR A 119 3.18 -30.33 10.33
C TYR A 119 4.27 -31.40 10.36
#